data_AF-A0A735VXZ7-F1
#
_entry.id   AF-A0A735VXZ7-F1
#
_cell.length_a   1.000
_cell.length_b   1.000
_cell.length_c   1.000
_cell.angle_alpha   90.00
_cell.angle_beta   90.00
_cell.angle_gamma   90.00
#
_symmetry.space_group_name_H-M   'P 1'
#
loop_
_entity.id
_entity.type
_entity.pdbx_description
1 polymer ?
#
loop_
_entity_poly.entity_id
_entity_poly.type
_entity_poly.pdbx_seq_one_letter_code
_entity_poly.pdbx_strand_id
1 'polypeptide(L)' 'MNSADLSKILEEHKVWITSMRESGSRADLRGADLRGADLYGADLRGADLRGADLR' A
#
# COMPACT_ATOMS: atom_id res chain seq x y z
N MET A 1 6.34 10.76 -2.16
CA MET A 1 6.30 9.46 -2.85
C MET A 1 5.78 9.73 -4.25
N ASN A 2 6.36 9.14 -5.29
CA ASN A 2 5.84 9.28 -6.65
C ASN A 2 4.81 8.17 -6.92
N SER A 3 4.00 8.30 -7.98
CA SER A 3 2.93 7.32 -8.27
C SER A 3 3.48 5.92 -8.56
N ALA A 4 4.70 5.83 -9.11
CA ALA A 4 5.35 4.56 -9.40
C ALA A 4 5.74 3.79 -8.13
N ASP A 5 6.29 4.47 -7.11
CA ASP A 5 6.65 3.86 -5.84
C ASP A 5 5.41 3.31 -5.12
N LEU A 6 4.30 4.06 -5.14
CA LEU A 6 3.04 3.64 -4.54
C LEU A 6 2.49 2.38 -5.21
N SER A 7 2.41 2.36 -6.55
CA SER A 7 1.93 1.19 -7.28
C SER A 7 2.76 -0.06 -6.99
N LYS A 8 4.08 0.08 -6.86
CA LYS A 8 4.94 -1.05 -6.52
C LYS A 8 4.63 -1.61 -5.13
N ILE A 9 4.45 -0.73 -4.14
CA ILE A 9 4.08 -1.13 -2.77
C ILE A 9 2.72 -1.86 -2.78
N LEU A 10 1.75 -1.36 -3.53
CA LEU A 10 0.42 -1.98 -3.64
C LEU A 10 0.48 -3.35 -4.31
N GLU A 11 1.28 -3.51 -5.36
CA GLU A 11 1.48 -4.81 -6.03
C GLU A 11 2.17 -5.82 -5.12
N GLU A 12 3.24 -5.42 -4.42
CA GLU A 12 3.91 -6.30 -3.45
C GLU A 12 2.97 -6.71 -2.31
N HIS A 13 2.12 -5.79 -1.85
CA HIS A 13 1.13 -6.05 -0.81
C HIS A 13 0.01 -6.96 -1.28
N LYS A 14 -0.43 -6.81 -2.52
CA LYS A 14 -1.38 -7.71 -3.16
C LYS A 14 -0.82 -9.12 -3.24
N VAL A 15 0.45 -9.29 -3.63
CA VAL A 15 1.12 -10.60 -3.61
C VAL A 15 1.15 -11.14 -2.17
N TRP A 16 1.47 -10.31 -1.17
CA TRP A 16 1.46 -10.70 0.24
C TRP A 16 0.12 -11.23 0.73
N ILE A 17 -1.00 -10.57 0.37
CA ILE A 17 -2.34 -11.02 0.76
C ILE A 17 -2.74 -12.29 0.02
N THR A 18 -2.53 -12.31 -1.30
CA THR A 18 -2.96 -13.43 -2.16
C THR A 18 -2.13 -14.69 -1.93
N SER A 19 -0.87 -14.53 -1.54
CA SER A 19 0.05 -15.63 -1.22
C SER A 19 -0.02 -16.06 0.24
N MET A 20 -1.09 -15.73 0.98
CA MET A 20 -1.26 -16.10 2.39
C MET A 20 -0.07 -15.72 3.29
N ARG A 21 0.55 -14.56 3.03
CA ARG A 21 1.72 -14.04 3.75
C ARG A 21 3.01 -14.86 3.54
N GLU A 22 3.05 -15.73 2.52
CA GLU A 22 4.23 -16.52 2.17
C GLU A 22 5.20 -15.78 1.24
N SER A 23 4.71 -14.86 0.41
CA SER A 23 5.52 -14.11 -0.57
C SER A 23 4.98 -12.69 -0.74
N GLY A 24 5.86 -11.70 -0.90
CA GLY A 24 5.52 -10.27 -0.97
C GLY A 24 5.74 -9.53 0.35
N SER A 25 5.51 -8.21 0.33
CA SER A 25 5.77 -7.31 1.45
C SER A 25 4.48 -6.65 1.95
N ARG A 26 4.34 -6.53 3.26
CA ARG A 26 3.27 -5.72 3.86
C ARG A 26 3.46 -4.25 3.42
N ALA A 27 2.41 -3.61 2.91
CA ALA A 27 2.49 -2.20 2.55
C ALA A 27 2.80 -1.34 3.79
N ASP A 28 3.92 -0.62 3.74
CA ASP A 28 4.29 0.41 4.73
C ASP A 28 4.05 1.78 4.10
N LEU A 29 2.94 2.40 4.48
CA LEU A 29 2.49 3.70 4.00
C LEU A 29 2.51 4.72 5.15
N ARG A 30 3.33 4.49 6.18
CA ARG A 30 3.43 5.39 7.33
C ARG A 30 3.95 6.75 6.89
N GLY A 31 3.24 7.82 7.27
CA GLY A 31 3.62 9.17 6.87
C GLY A 31 3.55 9.42 5.36
N ALA A 32 3.00 8.49 4.58
CA ALA A 32 2.92 8.63 3.13
C ALA A 32 1.88 9.70 2.77
N ASP A 33 2.24 10.57 1.83
CA ASP A 33 1.31 11.48 1.18
C ASP A 33 0.50 10.69 0.14
N LEU A 34 -0.72 10.33 0.51
CA LEU A 34 -1.69 9.61 -0.32
C LEU A 34 -2.78 10.55 -0.86
N ARG A 35 -2.55 11.87 -0.81
CA ARG A 35 -3.52 12.87 -1.26
C ARG A 35 -3.73 12.73 -2.77
N GLY A 36 -4.98 12.48 -3.16
CA GLY A 36 -5.33 12.23 -4.56
C GLY A 36 -4.76 10.92 -5.15
N ALA A 37 -4.21 10.03 -4.31
CA ALA A 37 -3.78 8.72 -4.77
C ALA A 37 -5.00 7.86 -5.14
N ASP A 38 -4.95 7.21 -6.30
CA ASP A 38 -5.97 6.25 -6.69
C ASP A 38 -5.73 4.93 -5.94
N LEU A 39 -6.45 4.77 -4.83
CA LEU A 39 -6.49 3.55 -4.04
C LEU A 39 -7.77 2.73 -4.32
N TYR A 40 -8.51 3.06 -5.38
CA TYR A 40 -9.76 2.39 -5.69
C TYR A 40 -9.52 0.91 -6.01
N GLY A 41 -10.08 0.03 -5.17
CA GLY A 41 -9.89 -1.42 -5.30
C GLY A 41 -8.55 -1.95 -4.77
N ALA A 42 -7.70 -1.11 -4.18
CA ALA A 42 -6.47 -1.55 -3.53
C ALA A 42 -6.79 -2.28 -2.23
N ASP A 43 -6.29 -3.51 -2.09
CA ASP A 43 -6.43 -4.29 -0.86
C ASP A 43 -5.33 -3.90 0.11
N LEU A 44 -5.65 -2.97 1.02
CA LEU A 44 -4.76 -2.49 2.07
C LEU A 44 -4.95 -3.24 3.39
N ARG A 45 -5.49 -4.46 3.38
CA ARG A 45 -5.74 -5.22 4.61
C ARG A 45 -4.43 -5.51 5.32
N GLY A 46 -4.32 -4.93 6.51
CA GLY A 46 -3.12 -5.00 7.30
C GLY A 46 -2.04 -4.03 6.83
N ALA A 47 -2.18 -3.20 5.81
CA ALA A 47 -1.19 -2.14 5.54
C ALA A 47 -0.98 -1.22 6.76
N ASP A 48 0.22 -0.68 6.93
CA ASP A 48 0.51 0.30 7.97
C ASP A 48 0.31 1.72 7.44
N LEU A 49 -0.83 2.33 7.79
CA LEU A 49 -1.22 3.68 7.36
C LEU A 49 -0.99 4.74 8.44
N ARG A 50 -0.21 4.43 9.49
CA ARG A 50 -0.04 5.36 10.62
C ARG A 50 0.57 6.68 10.15
N GLY A 51 -0.15 7.77 10.35
CA GLY A 51 0.28 9.11 9.94
C GLY A 51 0.25 9.36 8.43
N ALA A 52 -0.33 8.46 7.63
CA ALA A 52 -0.55 8.71 6.21
C ALA A 52 -1.50 9.90 6.03
N ASP A 53 -1.17 10.80 5.09
CA ASP A 53 -2.02 11.94 4.75
C ASP A 53 -2.95 11.55 3.60
N LEU A 54 -4.25 11.54 3.90
CA LEU A 54 -5.33 11.17 2.97
C LEU A 54 -6.21 12.39 2.60
N ARG A 55 -5.86 13.59 3.04
CA ARG A 55 -6.73 14.78 2.97
C ARG A 55 -6.63 15.61 1.70
#